data_AF-A0A5J5RL75-F1
#
_entry.id   AF-A0A5J5RL75-F1
#
_cell.length_a   1.000
_cell.length_b   1.000
_cell.length_c   1.000
_cell.angle_alpha   90.00
_cell.angle_beta   90.00
_cell.angle_gamma   90.00
#
_symmetry.space_group_name_H-M   'P 1'
#
loop_
_entity.id
_entity.type
_entity.pdbx_description
1 polymer ?
#
loop_
_entity_poly.entity_id
_entity_poly.type
_entity_poly.pdbx_seq_one_letter_code
_entity_poly.pdbx_strand_id
1 'polypeptide(L)'
;MAHFMKRHLISFCTTLAPPPSLLPATVTIFYTLSQVTTETMTVIIPSLPHAHLSAPPLPMSILRRLPFHSLTPCHYRPRRRFATLAAVRQDTTVWTPTPISSIETAAESLFHISIDVSSSPDLAASHTLPGQYLQLRLPDVEKPSFLAIASPPSLAASSGPFEFLVKSVAGSTAELLCGLKKGDVVELSQAMGNGFNIDKIDPPEDYPTVLIFATGSGISPIRSLIESGFGADKRSDVRLYYGARNLRRMAYQV
;
A
#
# COMPACT_ATOMS: atom_id res chain seq x y z
N MET A 1 -10.13 -8.34 -12.78
CA MET A 1 -8.76 -7.77 -12.79
C MET A 1 -8.10 -7.77 -14.18
N ALA A 2 -7.81 -8.93 -14.79
CA ALA A 2 -6.92 -9.06 -15.96
C ALA A 2 -7.24 -8.16 -17.17
N HIS A 3 -8.51 -7.98 -17.53
CA HIS A 3 -8.90 -7.09 -18.64
C HIS A 3 -8.53 -5.62 -18.38
N PHE A 4 -8.69 -5.15 -17.14
CA PHE A 4 -8.32 -3.80 -16.73
C PHE A 4 -6.79 -3.60 -16.81
N MET A 5 -6.01 -4.58 -16.33
CA MET A 5 -4.56 -4.57 -16.47
C MET A 5 -4.16 -4.42 -17.95
N LYS A 6 -4.71 -5.21 -18.86
CA LYS A 6 -4.40 -5.17 -20.30
C LYS A 6 -4.69 -3.81 -20.96
N ARG A 7 -5.62 -3.01 -20.42
CA ARG A 7 -6.03 -1.70 -20.98
C ARG A 7 -5.37 -0.49 -20.31
N HIS A 8 -5.06 -0.57 -19.01
CA HIS A 8 -4.69 0.59 -18.18
C HIS A 8 -3.33 0.49 -17.50
N LEU A 9 -2.64 -0.65 -17.58
CA LEU A 9 -1.37 -0.88 -16.88
C LEU A 9 -0.20 -0.09 -17.50
N ILE A 10 0.48 0.64 -16.63
CA ILE A 10 1.82 1.19 -16.82
C ILE A 10 2.72 0.49 -15.78
N SER A 11 3.50 -0.48 -16.24
CA SER A 11 4.32 -1.35 -15.39
C SER A 11 5.70 -0.75 -15.14
N PHE A 12 6.13 -0.76 -13.88
CA PHE A 12 7.48 -0.34 -13.45
C PHE A 12 8.20 -1.53 -12.84
N CYS A 13 9.31 -1.91 -13.47
CA CYS A 13 10.08 -3.08 -13.09
C CYS A 13 11.56 -2.71 -13.00
N THR A 14 12.12 -2.69 -11.78
CA THR A 14 13.56 -2.43 -11.60
C THR A 14 14.35 -3.67 -11.96
N THR A 15 14.91 -3.71 -13.17
CA THR A 15 15.90 -4.73 -13.55
C THR A 15 17.20 -4.52 -12.76
N LEU A 16 17.23 -5.03 -11.54
CA LEU A 16 18.41 -5.12 -10.67
C LEU A 16 19.39 -6.19 -11.20
N ALA A 17 19.94 -5.95 -12.38
CA ALA A 17 21.32 -6.32 -12.64
C ALA A 17 22.20 -5.28 -11.89
N PRO A 18 23.17 -5.69 -11.06
CA PRO A 18 24.11 -4.74 -10.50
C PRO A 18 24.94 -4.14 -11.65
N PRO A 19 24.94 -2.82 -11.86
CA PRO A 19 25.70 -2.23 -12.95
C PRO A 19 27.21 -2.38 -12.64
N PRO A 20 28.02 -2.88 -13.58
CA PRO A 20 29.46 -2.72 -13.48
C PRO A 20 29.80 -1.23 -13.66
N SER A 21 30.15 -0.57 -12.56
CA SER A 21 30.48 0.87 -12.43
C SER A 21 29.29 1.86 -12.57
N LEU A 22 29.51 3.10 -12.12
CA LEU A 22 28.48 4.10 -11.85
C LEU A 22 27.80 4.62 -13.14
N LEU A 23 26.55 4.23 -13.38
CA LEU A 23 25.62 4.90 -14.31
C LEU A 23 24.19 4.89 -13.72
N PRO A 24 23.31 5.84 -14.11
CA PRO A 24 22.01 6.04 -13.47
C PRO A 24 21.07 4.84 -13.68
N ALA A 25 20.20 4.61 -12.68
CA ALA A 25 19.26 3.48 -12.70
C ALA A 25 18.24 3.60 -13.84
N THR A 26 18.32 2.70 -14.82
CA THR A 26 17.38 2.62 -15.93
C THR A 26 15.99 2.18 -15.46
N VAL A 27 14.99 3.05 -15.64
CA VAL A 27 13.57 2.70 -15.44
C VAL A 27 13.00 2.24 -16.77
N THR A 28 12.80 0.92 -16.92
CA THR A 28 12.12 0.37 -18.10
C THR A 28 10.61 0.44 -17.91
N ILE A 29 9.95 1.27 -18.71
CA ILE A 29 8.48 1.36 -18.79
C ILE A 29 8.00 0.33 -19.81
N PHE A 30 7.22 -0.65 -19.37
CA PHE A 30 6.56 -1.58 -20.28
C PHE A 30 5.16 -1.07 -20.62
N TYR A 31 4.99 -0.55 -21.84
CA TYR A 31 3.67 -0.33 -22.43
C TYR A 31 3.16 -1.66 -23.01
N THR A 32 2.13 -2.25 -22.42
CA THR A 32 1.38 -3.35 -23.06
C THR A 32 0.34 -2.79 -24.02
N LEU A 33 0.82 -2.19 -25.11
CA LEU A 33 0.02 -2.04 -26.33
C LEU A 33 0.23 -3.27 -27.22
N SER A 34 -0.79 -3.66 -27.96
CA SER A 34 -0.73 -4.75 -28.94
C SER A 34 0.04 -4.33 -30.20
N GLN A 35 1.34 -4.05 -30.05
CA GLN A 35 2.38 -4.05 -31.10
C GLN A 35 3.75 -3.88 -30.42
N VAL A 36 4.73 -4.68 -30.82
CA VAL A 36 6.07 -4.65 -30.24
C VAL A 36 6.85 -3.46 -30.80
N THR A 37 6.91 -2.36 -30.04
CA THR A 37 7.85 -1.25 -30.27
C THR A 37 8.63 -0.95 -29.00
N THR A 38 9.91 -1.33 -29.02
CA THR A 38 10.85 -1.11 -27.91
C THR A 38 11.45 0.30 -28.02
N GLU A 39 10.81 1.31 -27.43
CA GLU A 39 11.40 2.66 -27.38
C GLU A 39 12.15 2.91 -26.07
N THR A 40 13.47 3.07 -26.17
CA THR A 40 14.34 3.49 -25.06
C THR A 40 14.34 5.01 -24.94
N MET A 41 13.47 5.56 -24.08
CA MET A 41 13.54 6.98 -23.68
C MET A 41 14.66 7.21 -22.65
N THR A 42 15.80 7.74 -23.10
CA THR A 42 16.81 8.32 -22.21
C THR A 42 16.38 9.70 -21.73
N VAL A 43 15.93 9.81 -20.48
CA VAL A 43 15.68 11.11 -19.82
C VAL A 43 17.02 11.71 -19.41
N ILE A 44 17.48 12.72 -20.14
CA ILE A 44 18.64 13.52 -19.75
C ILE A 44 18.21 14.51 -18.67
N ILE A 45 18.66 14.29 -17.43
CA ILE A 45 18.54 15.27 -16.36
C ILE A 45 19.57 16.38 -16.62
N PRO A 46 19.18 17.66 -16.80
CA PRO A 46 20.15 18.73 -16.99
C PRO A 46 20.98 18.94 -15.72
N SER A 47 22.29 18.73 -15.83
CA SER A 47 23.25 18.97 -14.75
C SER A 47 23.37 20.47 -14.47
N LEU A 48 23.03 20.92 -13.26
CA LEU A 48 23.39 22.27 -12.80
C LEU A 48 24.93 22.38 -12.71
N PRO A 49 25.55 23.41 -13.30
CA PRO A 49 26.99 23.58 -13.23
C PRO A 49 27.42 23.97 -11.81
N HIS A 50 28.39 23.23 -11.25
CA HIS A 50 29.07 23.63 -10.03
C HIS A 50 30.05 24.76 -10.35
N ALA A 51 29.83 25.94 -9.77
CA ALA A 51 30.80 27.03 -9.78
C ALA A 51 31.48 27.11 -8.40
N HIS A 52 32.72 26.62 -8.32
CA HIS A 52 33.60 26.90 -7.19
C HIS A 52 34.06 28.37 -7.24
N LEU A 53 33.92 29.09 -6.13
CA LEU A 53 34.63 30.35 -5.89
C LEU A 53 35.03 30.42 -4.42
N SER A 54 36.32 30.22 -4.17
CA SER A 54 36.95 30.29 -2.85
C SER A 54 37.15 31.74 -2.40
N ALA A 55 37.04 32.00 -1.10
CA ALA A 55 37.46 33.25 -0.46
C ALA A 55 38.29 32.94 0.82
N PRO A 56 39.27 33.79 1.18
CA PRO A 56 40.34 33.43 2.13
C PRO A 56 39.98 33.67 3.63
N PRO A 57 40.79 33.15 4.58
CA PRO A 57 40.51 33.20 6.02
C PRO A 57 41.20 34.34 6.81
N LEU A 58 40.93 34.37 8.13
CA LEU A 58 41.58 35.08 9.26
C LEU A 58 41.00 36.46 9.65
N PRO A 59 41.19 36.94 10.92
CA PRO A 59 41.70 36.28 12.13
C PRO A 59 40.75 36.36 13.38
N MET A 60 41.17 35.78 14.51
CA MET A 60 40.47 35.82 15.80
C MET A 60 40.83 37.00 16.73
N SER A 61 39.88 37.32 17.62
CA SER A 61 40.03 37.90 18.98
C SER A 61 40.30 39.40 19.14
N ILE A 62 39.49 40.05 20.01
CA ILE A 62 39.90 40.66 21.30
C ILE A 62 38.66 41.26 22.02
N LEU A 63 38.65 41.24 23.36
CA LEU A 63 37.57 41.75 24.23
C LEU A 63 37.40 43.29 24.14
N ARG A 64 36.18 43.80 24.40
CA ARG A 64 35.97 44.90 25.39
C ARG A 64 34.50 45.12 25.81
N ARG A 65 34.24 44.80 27.09
CA ARG A 65 33.45 45.50 28.15
C ARG A 65 32.04 46.07 27.88
N LEU A 66 31.20 45.86 28.90
CA LEU A 66 29.80 46.28 29.10
C LEU A 66 29.65 47.81 29.29
N PRO A 67 28.41 48.35 29.38
CA PRO A 67 27.80 48.42 30.71
C PRO A 67 26.34 47.91 30.81
N PHE A 68 25.94 47.62 32.05
CA PHE A 68 24.59 47.22 32.48
C PHE A 68 23.57 48.36 32.38
N HIS A 69 22.29 48.02 32.12
CA HIS A 69 21.14 48.75 32.68
C HIS A 69 20.03 47.78 33.11
N SER A 70 19.15 48.27 34.00
CA SER A 70 18.19 47.48 34.77
C SER A 70 16.86 48.27 34.92
N LEU A 71 15.72 47.70 35.34
CA LEU A 71 15.45 46.41 36.01
C LEU A 71 13.96 46.05 35.73
N THR A 72 13.52 44.78 35.80
CA THR A 72 12.29 44.36 36.54
C THR A 72 11.99 42.84 36.46
N PRO A 73 11.37 42.22 37.48
CA PRO A 73 11.08 40.77 37.54
C PRO A 73 9.58 40.39 37.50
N CYS A 74 9.31 39.07 37.60
CA CYS A 74 7.99 38.39 37.68
C CYS A 74 7.22 38.23 36.34
N HIS A 75 6.51 37.13 36.05
CA HIS A 75 6.01 36.04 36.90
C HIS A 75 6.24 34.62 36.32
N TYR A 76 6.64 33.67 37.16
CA TYR A 76 6.57 32.23 36.84
C TYR A 76 5.10 31.76 36.88
N ARG A 77 4.57 31.27 35.75
CA ARG A 77 3.33 30.46 35.74
C ARG A 77 3.69 28.97 35.72
N PRO A 78 3.17 28.13 36.65
CA PRO A 78 3.44 26.71 36.65
C PRO A 78 2.75 26.05 35.45
N ARG A 79 3.55 25.48 34.54
CA ARG A 79 3.08 24.74 33.37
C ARG A 79 2.42 23.44 33.83
N ARG A 80 1.10 23.44 34.02
CA ARG A 80 0.30 22.24 34.36
C ARG A 80 0.61 21.14 33.34
N ARG A 81 1.33 20.11 33.77
CA ARG A 81 1.50 18.87 33.01
C ARG A 81 0.20 18.07 33.16
N PHE A 82 -0.65 18.14 32.14
CA PHE A 82 -1.71 17.14 32.01
C PHE A 82 -1.04 15.81 31.68
N ALA A 83 -1.04 14.88 32.64
CA ALA A 83 -0.68 13.51 32.37
C ALA A 83 -1.84 12.88 31.59
N THR A 84 -1.64 12.65 30.29
CA THR A 84 -2.59 11.87 29.49
C THR A 84 -2.54 10.44 30.01
N LEU A 85 -3.54 10.05 30.81
CA LEU A 85 -3.74 8.65 31.15
C LEU A 85 -3.96 7.90 29.83
N ALA A 86 -3.01 7.04 29.48
CA ALA A 86 -3.18 6.12 28.35
C ALA A 86 -4.31 5.16 28.73
N ALA A 87 -5.50 5.42 28.20
CA ALA A 87 -6.63 4.52 28.38
C ALA A 87 -6.23 3.15 27.83
N VAL A 88 -6.23 2.14 28.71
CA VAL A 88 -6.06 0.74 28.31
C VAL A 88 -7.20 0.42 27.37
N ARG A 89 -6.91 0.33 26.06
CA ARG A 89 -7.86 -0.18 25.08
C ARG A 89 -8.08 -1.64 25.43
N GLN A 90 -9.23 -1.94 26.04
CA GLN A 90 -9.74 -3.30 26.07
C GLN A 90 -9.88 -3.77 24.62
N ASP A 91 -9.32 -4.93 24.30
CA ASP A 91 -9.40 -5.47 22.94
C ASP A 91 -10.82 -6.04 22.74
N THR A 92 -11.72 -5.18 22.29
CA THR A 92 -13.11 -5.53 21.95
C THR A 92 -13.24 -6.14 20.56
N THR A 93 -12.14 -6.57 19.94
CA THR A 93 -12.16 -7.16 18.60
C THR A 93 -12.90 -8.49 18.64
N VAL A 94 -14.03 -8.56 17.94
CA VAL A 94 -14.75 -9.81 17.69
C VAL A 94 -13.94 -10.62 16.68
N TRP A 95 -13.49 -11.79 17.11
CA TRP A 95 -12.74 -12.75 16.28
C TRP A 95 -13.69 -13.84 15.79
N THR A 96 -13.73 -14.03 14.48
CA THR A 96 -14.59 -15.02 13.82
C THR A 96 -13.70 -16.12 13.24
N PRO A 97 -13.77 -17.37 13.75
CA PRO A 97 -13.10 -18.52 13.15
C PRO A 97 -13.68 -18.82 11.78
N THR A 98 -12.83 -18.95 10.76
CA THR A 98 -13.24 -19.05 9.36
C THR A 98 -12.30 -19.99 8.59
N PRO A 99 -12.81 -20.96 7.80
CA PRO A 99 -11.98 -21.91 7.09
C PRO A 99 -11.39 -21.33 5.81
N ILE A 100 -10.14 -21.70 5.51
CA ILE A 100 -9.49 -21.43 4.22
C ILE A 100 -10.13 -22.30 3.14
N SER A 101 -10.60 -21.69 2.06
CA SER A 101 -11.21 -22.38 0.91
C SER A 101 -10.20 -22.71 -0.19
N SER A 102 -9.20 -21.85 -0.43
CA SER A 102 -8.04 -22.14 -1.29
C SER A 102 -6.81 -21.29 -0.93
N ILE A 103 -5.62 -21.83 -1.25
CA ILE A 103 -4.35 -21.09 -1.28
C ILE A 103 -3.67 -21.45 -2.61
N GLU A 104 -3.31 -20.43 -3.39
CA GLU A 104 -2.70 -20.56 -4.71
C GLU A 104 -1.51 -19.60 -4.86
N THR A 105 -0.47 -20.00 -5.60
CA THR A 105 0.67 -19.12 -5.88
C THR A 105 0.26 -18.08 -6.92
N ALA A 106 0.22 -16.80 -6.52
CA ALA A 106 -0.14 -15.68 -7.40
C ALA A 106 1.08 -15.04 -8.10
N ALA A 107 2.25 -15.09 -7.45
CA ALA A 107 3.55 -14.69 -8.01
C ALA A 107 4.70 -15.22 -7.11
N GLU A 108 5.96 -14.94 -7.46
CA GLU A 108 7.12 -15.23 -6.60
C GLU A 108 6.96 -14.56 -5.21
N SER A 109 6.86 -15.39 -4.15
CA SER A 109 6.58 -14.98 -2.76
C SER A 109 5.21 -14.29 -2.54
N LEU A 110 4.26 -14.40 -3.47
CA LEU A 110 2.89 -13.88 -3.36
C LEU A 110 1.87 -15.01 -3.54
N PHE A 111 0.91 -15.07 -2.64
CA PHE A 111 -0.14 -16.08 -2.59
C PHE A 111 -1.51 -15.42 -2.68
N HIS A 112 -2.39 -15.97 -3.50
CA HIS A 112 -3.82 -15.69 -3.45
C HIS A 112 -4.44 -16.64 -2.43
N ILE A 113 -5.18 -16.10 -1.48
CA ILE A 113 -5.77 -16.85 -0.38
C ILE A 113 -7.26 -16.51 -0.33
N SER A 114 -8.10 -17.54 -0.41
CA SER A 114 -9.55 -17.43 -0.28
C SER A 114 -10.00 -18.02 1.06
N ILE A 115 -10.87 -17.28 1.76
CA ILE A 115 -11.40 -17.65 3.08
C ILE A 115 -12.93 -17.58 2.99
N ASP A 116 -13.62 -18.65 3.39
CA ASP A 116 -15.07 -18.79 3.24
C ASP A 116 -15.83 -18.19 4.43
N VAL A 117 -16.33 -16.96 4.25
CA VAL A 117 -17.16 -16.23 5.23
C VAL A 117 -18.67 -16.49 5.08
N SER A 118 -19.10 -17.46 4.26
CA SER A 118 -20.54 -17.73 4.02
C SER A 118 -21.31 -18.11 5.30
N SER A 119 -20.65 -18.73 6.27
CA SER A 119 -21.19 -19.04 7.60
C SER A 119 -21.16 -17.86 8.58
N SER A 120 -20.77 -16.66 8.15
CA SER A 120 -20.51 -15.51 9.01
C SER A 120 -21.03 -14.21 8.39
N PRO A 121 -22.37 -14.04 8.30
CA PRO A 121 -22.99 -12.93 7.58
C PRO A 121 -22.61 -11.56 8.14
N ASP A 122 -22.43 -11.41 9.44
CA ASP A 122 -22.01 -10.13 10.06
C ASP A 122 -20.59 -9.72 9.60
N LEU A 123 -19.67 -10.69 9.54
CA LEU A 123 -18.32 -10.47 9.03
C LEU A 123 -18.35 -10.09 7.54
N ALA A 124 -19.12 -10.81 6.72
CA ALA A 124 -19.29 -10.49 5.31
C ALA A 124 -19.89 -9.07 5.12
N ALA A 125 -20.90 -8.72 5.90
CA ALA A 125 -21.58 -7.42 5.86
C ALA A 125 -20.70 -6.25 6.35
N SER A 126 -19.66 -6.50 7.15
CA SER A 126 -18.71 -5.46 7.58
C SER A 126 -17.88 -4.89 6.42
N HIS A 127 -17.64 -5.69 5.38
CA HIS A 127 -16.95 -5.25 4.17
C HIS A 127 -17.93 -4.52 3.25
N THR A 128 -17.97 -3.19 3.39
CA THR A 128 -18.92 -2.30 2.69
C THR A 128 -18.29 -1.51 1.55
N LEU A 129 -16.99 -1.22 1.62
CA LEU A 129 -16.26 -0.42 0.63
C LEU A 129 -15.02 -1.15 0.11
N PRO A 130 -14.67 -1.01 -1.18
CA PRO A 130 -13.45 -1.58 -1.72
C PRO A 130 -12.21 -0.97 -1.04
N GLY A 131 -11.14 -1.77 -0.93
CA GLY A 131 -9.89 -1.34 -0.31
C GLY A 131 -9.91 -1.24 1.23
N GLN A 132 -10.96 -1.74 1.87
CA GLN A 132 -10.93 -2.07 3.30
C GLN A 132 -9.92 -3.20 3.60
N TYR A 133 -9.54 -3.33 4.86
CA TYR A 133 -8.61 -4.32 5.37
C TYR A 133 -9.10 -4.89 6.68
N LEU A 134 -8.58 -6.04 7.11
CA LEU A 134 -8.91 -6.63 8.41
C LEU A 134 -7.64 -7.18 9.10
N GLN A 135 -7.80 -7.59 10.36
CA GLN A 135 -6.81 -8.41 11.05
C GLN A 135 -7.13 -9.88 10.84
N LEU A 136 -6.11 -10.66 10.48
CA LEU A 136 -6.13 -12.12 10.47
C LEU A 136 -5.11 -12.62 11.47
N ARG A 137 -5.52 -13.49 12.40
CA ARG A 137 -4.60 -14.24 13.27
C ARG A 137 -4.73 -15.74 13.06
N LEU A 138 -3.68 -16.46 13.43
CA LEU A 138 -3.67 -17.91 13.51
C LEU A 138 -3.83 -18.31 14.98
N PRO A 139 -4.42 -19.48 15.28
CA PRO A 139 -4.34 -20.06 16.63
C PRO A 139 -2.88 -20.07 17.13
N ASP A 140 -2.70 -19.78 18.41
CA ASP A 140 -1.40 -19.74 19.10
C ASP A 140 -0.35 -18.74 18.57
N VAL A 141 -0.71 -17.86 17.62
CA VAL A 141 0.15 -16.77 17.12
C VAL A 141 -0.34 -15.42 17.65
N GLU A 142 0.37 -14.89 18.64
CA GLU A 142 0.00 -13.66 19.37
C GLU A 142 -0.19 -12.43 18.46
N LYS A 143 0.58 -12.31 17.38
CA LYS A 143 0.57 -11.13 16.51
C LYS A 143 -0.31 -11.33 15.26
N PRO A 144 -1.42 -10.58 15.11
CA PRO A 144 -2.21 -10.62 13.88
C PRO A 144 -1.46 -9.98 12.69
N SER A 145 -1.81 -10.43 11.49
CA SER A 145 -1.45 -9.79 10.23
C SER A 145 -2.56 -8.85 9.78
N PHE A 146 -2.22 -7.65 9.31
CA PHE A 146 -3.17 -6.74 8.68
C PHE A 146 -3.20 -6.99 7.17
N LEU A 147 -4.34 -7.39 6.63
CA LEU A 147 -4.50 -7.79 5.24
C LEU A 147 -5.60 -6.98 4.55
N ALA A 148 -5.26 -6.34 3.43
CA ALA A 148 -6.22 -5.64 2.58
C ALA A 148 -7.00 -6.63 1.72
N ILE A 149 -8.34 -6.54 1.78
CA ILE A 149 -9.24 -7.45 1.08
C ILE A 149 -9.13 -7.19 -0.43
N ALA A 150 -8.89 -8.25 -1.20
CA ALA A 150 -8.67 -8.21 -2.65
C ALA A 150 -9.97 -8.33 -3.45
N SER A 151 -10.95 -9.06 -2.91
CA SER A 151 -12.31 -9.17 -3.45
C SER A 151 -13.09 -7.85 -3.27
N PRO A 152 -14.08 -7.56 -4.13
CA PRO A 152 -15.02 -6.46 -3.89
C PRO A 152 -16.08 -6.84 -2.83
N PRO A 153 -16.71 -5.86 -2.14
CA PRO A 153 -17.82 -6.09 -1.20
C PRO A 153 -18.93 -6.99 -1.74
N SER A 154 -19.28 -6.81 -3.02
CA SER A 154 -20.34 -7.55 -3.71
C SER A 154 -20.05 -9.05 -3.89
N LEU A 155 -18.77 -9.47 -3.92
CA LEU A 155 -18.40 -10.88 -4.05
C LEU A 155 -18.70 -11.63 -2.74
N ALA A 156 -18.29 -11.06 -1.61
CA ALA A 156 -18.57 -11.61 -0.28
C ALA A 156 -20.08 -11.76 -0.03
N ALA A 157 -20.87 -10.72 -0.38
CA ALA A 157 -22.32 -10.71 -0.22
C ALA A 157 -23.08 -11.72 -1.12
N SER A 158 -22.49 -12.15 -2.24
CA SER A 158 -23.16 -13.01 -3.24
C SER A 158 -22.65 -14.45 -3.29
N SER A 159 -21.41 -14.69 -2.90
CA SER A 159 -20.75 -16.01 -3.08
C SER A 159 -19.95 -16.47 -1.86
N GLY A 160 -19.72 -15.61 -0.87
CA GLY A 160 -19.15 -15.99 0.42
C GLY A 160 -17.62 -15.94 0.61
N PRO A 161 -16.72 -15.73 -0.38
CA PRO A 161 -15.30 -15.62 -0.09
C PRO A 161 -14.87 -14.19 0.25
N PHE A 162 -13.98 -14.06 1.23
CA PHE A 162 -12.99 -12.99 1.25
C PHE A 162 -11.71 -13.49 0.58
N GLU A 163 -11.20 -12.72 -0.39
CA GLU A 163 -9.95 -13.02 -1.07
C GLU A 163 -8.83 -12.06 -0.64
N PHE A 164 -7.59 -12.54 -0.60
CA PHE A 164 -6.42 -11.76 -0.19
C PHE A 164 -5.23 -12.03 -1.10
N LEU A 165 -4.39 -11.01 -1.34
CA LEU A 165 -3.06 -11.18 -1.93
C LEU A 165 -1.99 -11.03 -0.84
N VAL A 166 -1.53 -12.15 -0.30
CA VAL A 166 -0.61 -12.20 0.83
C VAL A 166 0.82 -12.37 0.33
N LYS A 167 1.74 -11.57 0.87
CA LYS A 167 3.17 -11.72 0.64
C LYS A 167 3.78 -12.51 1.79
N SER A 168 4.46 -13.62 1.49
CA SER A 168 5.25 -14.32 2.50
C SER A 168 6.44 -13.44 2.94
N VAL A 169 6.62 -13.31 4.25
CA VAL A 169 7.69 -12.55 4.90
C VAL A 169 8.22 -13.38 6.06
N ALA A 170 9.49 -13.76 5.98
CA ALA A 170 10.14 -14.64 6.94
C ALA A 170 9.95 -14.19 8.40
N GLY A 171 9.60 -15.13 9.28
CA GLY A 171 9.35 -14.91 10.70
C GLY A 171 8.06 -14.15 11.00
N SER A 172 7.05 -14.22 10.14
CA SER A 172 5.76 -13.52 10.34
C SER A 172 4.54 -14.43 10.18
N THR A 173 3.42 -14.00 10.78
CA THR A 173 2.10 -14.60 10.62
C THR A 173 1.68 -14.73 9.14
N ALA A 174 2.17 -13.85 8.26
CA ALA A 174 1.91 -13.92 6.83
C ALA A 174 2.69 -15.06 6.13
N GLU A 175 3.90 -15.41 6.60
CA GLU A 175 4.60 -16.62 6.12
C GLU A 175 3.88 -17.89 6.57
N LEU A 176 3.51 -17.98 7.85
CA LEU A 176 2.75 -19.12 8.39
C LEU A 176 1.43 -19.32 7.63
N LEU A 177 0.68 -18.24 7.40
CA LEU A 177 -0.56 -18.24 6.62
C LEU A 177 -0.37 -18.76 5.19
N CYS A 178 0.74 -18.42 4.53
CA CYS A 178 1.05 -18.92 3.17
C CYS A 178 1.42 -20.42 3.15
N GLY A 179 1.71 -21.03 4.30
CA GLY A 179 2.00 -22.45 4.46
C GLY A 179 0.80 -23.32 4.86
N LEU A 180 -0.38 -22.71 5.07
CA LEU A 180 -1.62 -23.44 5.38
C LEU A 180 -2.21 -24.11 4.13
N LYS A 181 -3.29 -24.89 4.33
CA LYS A 181 -4.04 -25.55 3.25
C LYS A 181 -5.55 -25.35 3.41
N LYS A 182 -6.30 -25.76 2.38
CA LYS A 182 -7.77 -25.80 2.43
C LYS A 182 -8.27 -26.57 3.65
N GLY A 183 -9.21 -25.99 4.39
CA GLY A 183 -9.81 -26.56 5.59
C GLY A 183 -9.10 -26.18 6.90
N ASP A 184 -7.88 -25.62 6.84
CA ASP A 184 -7.27 -25.01 8.02
C ASP A 184 -8.08 -23.75 8.42
N VAL A 185 -8.16 -23.47 9.72
CA VAL A 185 -8.99 -22.39 10.28
C VAL A 185 -8.11 -21.21 10.70
N VAL A 186 -8.54 -20.00 10.34
CA VAL A 186 -7.95 -18.74 10.79
C VAL A 186 -9.01 -17.91 11.49
N GLU A 187 -8.62 -16.90 12.26
CA GLU A 187 -9.57 -15.98 12.89
C GLU A 187 -9.48 -14.60 12.26
N LEU A 188 -10.63 -14.09 11.83
CA LEU A 188 -10.77 -12.77 11.19
C LEU A 188 -11.42 -11.77 12.14
N SER A 189 -10.92 -10.53 12.14
CA SER A 189 -11.68 -9.39 12.66
C SER A 189 -12.72 -8.93 11.66
N GLN A 190 -13.68 -8.12 12.12
CA GLN A 190 -14.50 -7.29 11.24
C GLN A 190 -13.62 -6.41 10.32
N ALA A 191 -14.14 -6.03 9.15
CA ALA A 191 -13.46 -5.16 8.21
C ALA A 191 -13.26 -3.75 8.79
N MET A 192 -12.15 -3.13 8.40
CA MET A 192 -11.61 -1.89 8.94
C MET A 192 -11.20 -0.93 7.83
N GLY A 193 -11.07 0.35 8.21
CA GLY A 193 -10.67 1.42 7.31
C GLY A 193 -11.83 1.98 6.48
N ASN A 194 -11.60 3.17 5.92
CA ASN A 194 -12.62 3.95 5.21
C ASN A 194 -12.79 3.53 3.74
N GLY A 195 -12.00 2.55 3.26
CA GLY A 195 -11.95 2.11 1.87
C GLY A 195 -11.64 3.24 0.87
N PHE A 196 -11.94 2.95 -0.40
CA PHE A 196 -12.04 3.94 -1.46
C PHE A 196 -13.52 4.31 -1.64
N ASN A 197 -13.88 5.55 -1.27
CA ASN A 197 -15.19 6.08 -1.59
C ASN A 197 -15.21 6.49 -3.07
N ILE A 198 -15.98 5.76 -3.88
CA ILE A 198 -16.11 5.96 -5.33
C ILE A 198 -16.97 7.20 -5.64
N ASP A 199 -17.96 7.50 -4.81
CA ASP A 199 -18.87 8.66 -4.94
C ASP A 199 -18.11 10.00 -5.04
N LYS A 200 -16.91 10.09 -4.45
CA LYS A 200 -16.02 11.27 -4.54
C LYS A 200 -15.44 11.54 -5.94
N ILE A 201 -15.58 10.59 -6.87
CA ILE A 201 -15.15 10.72 -8.27
C ILE A 201 -16.31 10.43 -9.23
N ASP A 202 -17.55 10.52 -8.76
CA ASP A 202 -18.77 10.40 -9.54
C ASP A 202 -19.42 11.79 -9.71
N PRO A 203 -20.01 12.13 -10.87
CA PRO A 203 -20.13 11.31 -12.06
C PRO A 203 -18.82 11.28 -12.90
N PRO A 204 -18.60 10.26 -13.76
CA PRO A 204 -17.35 10.08 -14.51
C PRO A 204 -16.93 11.26 -15.40
N GLU A 205 -17.90 12.01 -15.91
CA GLU A 205 -17.70 13.21 -16.75
C GLU A 205 -17.02 14.38 -16.01
N ASP A 206 -17.27 14.54 -14.71
CA ASP A 206 -16.64 15.58 -13.86
C ASP A 206 -15.23 15.16 -13.42
N TYR A 207 -14.95 13.86 -13.41
CA TYR A 207 -13.67 13.27 -13.01
C TYR A 207 -13.07 12.40 -14.15
N PRO A 208 -12.77 12.98 -15.33
CA PRO A 208 -12.40 12.23 -16.53
C PRO A 208 -11.00 11.60 -16.46
N THR A 209 -10.20 11.95 -15.44
CA THR A 209 -8.84 11.43 -15.22
C THR A 209 -8.73 10.73 -13.86
N VAL A 210 -8.37 9.44 -13.85
CA VAL A 210 -8.12 8.67 -12.62
C VAL A 210 -6.74 8.00 -12.69
N LEU A 211 -5.86 8.35 -11.76
CA LEU A 211 -4.51 7.80 -11.65
C LEU A 211 -4.41 6.90 -10.42
N ILE A 212 -4.11 5.62 -10.65
CA ILE A 212 -4.04 4.58 -9.62
C ILE A 212 -2.58 4.18 -9.45
N PHE A 213 -2.09 4.13 -8.20
CA PHE A 213 -0.71 3.76 -7.89
C PHE A 213 -0.68 2.56 -6.94
N ALA A 214 0.08 1.52 -7.32
CA ALA A 214 0.23 0.31 -6.53
C ALA A 214 1.68 -0.19 -6.54
N THR A 215 2.13 -0.84 -5.47
CA THR A 215 3.42 -1.55 -5.46
C THR A 215 3.33 -2.89 -4.74
N GLY A 216 3.95 -3.94 -5.30
CA GLY A 216 3.96 -5.29 -4.73
C GLY A 216 2.56 -5.83 -4.41
N SER A 217 2.33 -6.27 -3.15
CA SER A 217 1.02 -6.71 -2.65
C SER A 217 0.04 -5.55 -2.39
N GLY A 218 0.48 -4.29 -2.46
CA GLY A 218 -0.40 -3.11 -2.39
C GLY A 218 -1.38 -2.98 -3.57
N ILE A 219 -1.29 -3.88 -4.56
CA ILE A 219 -2.33 -4.07 -5.59
C ILE A 219 -3.60 -4.76 -5.05
N SER A 220 -3.55 -5.42 -3.88
CA SER A 220 -4.70 -6.11 -3.25
C SER A 220 -5.95 -5.21 -3.15
N PRO A 221 -5.92 -4.06 -2.44
CA PRO A 221 -7.09 -3.18 -2.34
C PRO A 221 -7.48 -2.55 -3.70
N ILE A 222 -6.53 -2.42 -4.63
CA ILE A 222 -6.77 -1.88 -5.97
C ILE A 222 -7.58 -2.86 -6.84
N ARG A 223 -7.37 -4.17 -6.69
CA ARG A 223 -8.25 -5.16 -7.34
C ARG A 223 -9.69 -5.02 -6.85
N SER A 224 -9.88 -4.88 -5.53
CA SER A 224 -11.19 -4.65 -4.92
C SER A 224 -11.87 -3.41 -5.53
N LEU A 225 -11.15 -2.29 -5.67
CA LEU A 225 -11.65 -1.07 -6.34
C LEU A 225 -12.03 -1.29 -7.82
N ILE A 226 -11.18 -1.98 -8.58
CA ILE A 226 -11.41 -2.25 -10.01
C ILE A 226 -12.63 -3.17 -10.20
N GLU A 227 -12.81 -4.17 -9.34
CA GLU A 227 -13.88 -5.17 -9.45
C GLU A 227 -15.20 -4.69 -8.81
N SER A 228 -15.17 -3.74 -7.87
CA SER A 228 -16.35 -2.94 -7.48
C SER A 228 -16.85 -2.06 -8.63
N GLY A 229 -15.95 -1.62 -9.50
CA GLY A 229 -16.26 -0.78 -10.66
C GLY A 229 -16.46 0.69 -10.27
N PHE A 230 -15.57 1.55 -10.74
CA PHE A 230 -15.72 3.01 -10.58
C PHE A 230 -16.19 3.73 -11.86
N GLY A 231 -16.47 2.99 -12.95
CA GLY A 231 -16.83 3.56 -14.27
C GLY A 231 -15.62 3.91 -15.16
N ALA A 232 -14.55 3.13 -15.08
CA ALA A 232 -13.28 3.41 -15.76
C ALA A 232 -13.39 3.53 -17.30
N ASP A 233 -14.34 2.79 -17.89
CA ASP A 233 -14.67 2.78 -19.31
C ASP A 233 -15.36 4.06 -19.80
N LYS A 234 -15.98 4.82 -18.88
CA LYS A 234 -16.67 6.10 -19.14
C LYS A 234 -15.76 7.33 -19.00
N ARG A 235 -14.49 7.14 -18.62
CA ARG A 235 -13.50 8.21 -18.42
C ARG A 235 -12.51 8.27 -19.58
N SER A 236 -12.03 9.47 -19.90
CA SER A 236 -11.10 9.66 -21.02
C SER A 236 -9.67 9.20 -20.71
N ASP A 237 -9.27 9.23 -19.43
CA ASP A 237 -7.93 8.83 -19.00
C ASP A 237 -7.97 8.04 -17.68
N VAL A 238 -7.64 6.75 -17.74
CA VAL A 238 -7.49 5.90 -16.57
C VAL A 238 -6.17 5.14 -16.67
N ARG A 239 -5.30 5.31 -15.68
CA ARG A 239 -3.94 4.75 -15.67
C ARG A 239 -3.62 4.06 -14.35
N LEU A 240 -3.08 2.85 -14.42
CA LEU A 240 -2.59 2.06 -13.29
C LEU A 240 -1.07 1.96 -13.32
N TYR A 241 -0.42 2.73 -12.46
CA TYR A 241 1.02 2.69 -12.22
C TYR A 241 1.32 1.56 -11.23
N TYR A 242 1.77 0.39 -11.71
CA TYR A 242 2.04 -0.77 -10.86
C TYR A 242 3.54 -1.12 -10.82
N GLY A 243 4.16 -0.95 -9.65
CA GLY A 243 5.57 -1.24 -9.42
C GLY A 243 5.83 -2.61 -8.79
N ALA A 244 6.79 -3.38 -9.33
CA ALA A 244 7.30 -4.61 -8.73
C ALA A 244 8.83 -4.71 -8.84
N ARG A 245 9.46 -5.49 -7.94
CA ARG A 245 10.94 -5.68 -7.95
C ARG A 245 11.45 -6.43 -9.19
N ASN A 246 10.61 -7.30 -9.76
CA ASN A 246 10.84 -8.02 -11.00
C ASN A 246 9.46 -8.46 -11.54
N LEU A 247 9.37 -8.90 -12.80
CA LEU A 247 8.09 -9.36 -13.37
C LEU A 247 7.54 -10.61 -12.67
N ARG A 248 8.41 -11.50 -12.15
CA ARG A 248 8.00 -12.73 -11.44
C ARG A 248 7.29 -12.44 -10.12
N ARG A 249 7.50 -11.26 -9.52
CA ARG A 249 6.91 -10.76 -8.27
C ARG A 249 5.73 -9.82 -8.48
N MET A 250 5.20 -9.73 -9.70
CA MET A 250 4.04 -8.92 -10.06
C MET A 250 2.80 -9.84 -10.17
N ALA A 251 1.77 -9.56 -9.38
CA ALA A 251 0.54 -10.35 -9.39
C ALA A 251 -0.39 -9.97 -10.56
N TYR A 252 -1.37 -10.82 -10.84
CA TYR A 252 -2.46 -10.57 -11.80
C TYR A 252 -2.03 -10.28 -13.26
N GLN A 253 -0.88 -10.82 -13.70
CA GLN A 253 -0.36 -10.61 -15.06
C GLN A 253 -1.12 -11.34 -16.18
N VAL A 254 -2.00 -12.29 -15.84
CA VAL A 254 -2.64 -13.23 -16.79
C VAL A 254 -4.13 -12.90 -16.97
#